data_AF-A0AAE1Z8K0-F1
#
_entry.id   AF-A0AAE1Z8K0-F1
#
_cell.length_a   1.000
_cell.length_b   1.000
_cell.length_c   1.000
_cell.angle_alpha   90.00
_cell.angle_beta   90.00
_cell.angle_gamma   90.00
#
_symmetry.space_group_name_H-M   'P 1'
#
loop_
_entity.id
_entity.type
_entity.pdbx_description
1 polymer ?
#
loop_
_entity_poly.entity_id
_entity_poly.type
_entity_poly.pdbx_seq_one_letter_code
_entity_poly.pdbx_strand_id
1 'polypeptide(L)'
;MKYIISVIFIVIIGVALSFHIQNTDMPNTKDMGDYQFHDNATCSMCIGYVSHWQKHLNSTKVEDLLRNYAEITCDFSFLFREQCIQTMNKYFNALISFVENHNAETICKFTPFC
;
A
#
# COMPACT_ATOMS: atom_id res chain seq x y z
N MET A 1 35.59 19.10 18.30
CA MET A 1 35.99 17.88 17.55
C MET A 1 34.87 16.85 17.41
N LYS A 2 34.18 16.43 18.48
CA LYS A 2 33.06 15.46 18.40
C LYS A 2 31.89 15.87 17.48
N TYR A 3 31.54 17.17 17.47
CA TYR A 3 30.44 17.70 16.65
C TYR A 3 30.74 17.65 15.14
N ILE A 4 31.99 17.90 14.76
CA ILE A 4 32.44 17.86 13.35
C ILE A 4 32.38 16.43 12.83
N ILE A 5 32.79 15.45 13.65
CA ILE A 5 32.68 14.02 13.31
C ILE A 5 31.21 13.62 13.12
N SER A 6 30.31 14.07 14.01
CA SER A 6 28.87 13.81 13.90
C SER A 6 28.25 14.36 12.60
N VAL A 7 28.60 15.60 12.22
CA VAL A 7 28.10 16.23 10.99
C VAL A 7 28.61 15.49 9.76
N ILE A 8 29.88 15.05 9.76
CA ILE A 8 30.47 14.29 8.66
C ILE A 8 29.76 12.93 8.50
N PHE A 9 29.46 12.22 9.58
CA PHE A 9 28.72 10.95 9.52
C PHE A 9 27.30 11.15 8.96
N ILE A 10 26.59 12.20 9.38
CA ILE A 10 25.23 12.51 8.88
C ILE A 10 25.26 12.84 7.38
N VAL A 11 26.25 13.60 6.92
CA VAL A 11 26.41 13.93 5.49
C VAL A 11 26.76 12.68 4.67
N ILE A 12 27.67 11.83 5.16
CA ILE A 12 28.05 10.58 4.46
C ILE A 12 26.87 9.61 4.38
N ILE A 13 26.10 9.44 5.47
CA ILE A 13 24.90 8.60 5.46
C ILE A 13 23.82 9.18 4.54
N GLY A 14 23.62 10.51 4.56
CA GLY A 14 22.68 11.19 3.66
C GLY A 14 23.06 11.04 2.18
N VAL A 15 24.35 11.17 1.85
CA VAL A 15 24.87 10.97 0.49
C VAL A 15 24.77 9.50 0.09
N ALA A 16 25.05 8.55 0.98
CA ALA A 16 24.91 7.11 0.71
C ALA A 16 23.45 6.71 0.49
N LEU A 17 22.51 7.24 1.28
CA LEU A 17 21.07 7.06 1.05
C LEU A 17 20.62 7.69 -0.27
N SER A 18 21.15 8.88 -0.62
CA SER A 18 20.86 9.52 -1.92
C SER A 18 21.42 8.71 -3.10
N PHE A 19 22.57 8.05 -2.93
CA PHE A 19 23.22 7.24 -3.96
C PHE A 19 22.53 5.88 -4.16
N HIS A 20 21.86 5.34 -3.12
CA HIS A 20 21.17 4.04 -3.20
C HIS A 20 19.77 4.09 -3.84
N ILE A 21 19.17 5.28 -3.98
CA ILE A 21 17.84 5.47 -4.57
C ILE A 21 17.87 5.41 -6.11
N GLN A 22 19.05 5.52 -6.75
CA GLN A 22 19.13 5.62 -8.21
C GLN A 22 19.14 4.27 -8.96
N ASN A 23 18.99 3.14 -8.26
CA ASN A 23 19.07 1.79 -8.86
C ASN A 23 17.88 0.87 -8.53
N THR A 24 16.69 1.44 -8.32
CA THR A 24 15.47 0.72 -8.70
C THR A 24 15.06 1.26 -10.05
N ASP A 25 15.47 0.59 -11.12
CA ASP A 25 14.84 0.74 -12.42
C ASP A 25 13.38 0.30 -12.29
N MET A 26 12.52 1.22 -11.83
CA MET A 26 11.12 1.20 -12.20
C MET A 26 11.11 1.56 -13.69
N PRO A 27 10.69 0.66 -14.59
CA PRO A 27 10.59 1.00 -15.99
C PRO A 27 9.73 2.26 -16.14
N ASN A 28 10.33 3.21 -16.84
CA ASN A 28 9.79 4.48 -17.29
C ASN A 28 8.26 4.49 -17.42
N THR A 29 7.57 5.33 -16.66
CA THR A 29 6.11 5.58 -16.70
C THR A 29 5.61 6.20 -18.01
N LYS A 30 6.39 6.14 -19.10
CA LYS A 30 6.03 6.66 -20.42
C LYS A 30 5.25 5.67 -21.30
N ASP A 31 5.10 4.42 -20.87
CA ASP A 31 4.24 3.43 -21.53
C ASP A 31 2.92 3.18 -20.78
N MET A 32 2.44 4.16 -20.01
CA MET A 32 1.03 4.20 -19.59
C MET A 32 0.20 5.01 -20.60
N GLY A 33 0.52 4.81 -21.89
CA GLY A 33 -0.20 5.36 -23.01
C GLY A 33 -1.17 4.31 -23.55
N ASP A 34 -2.45 4.53 -23.29
CA ASP A 34 -3.59 3.87 -23.93
C ASP A 34 -3.68 2.34 -23.75
N TYR A 35 -3.91 1.88 -22.51
CA TYR A 35 -4.61 0.60 -22.34
C TYR A 35 -6.07 0.87 -22.71
N GLN A 36 -6.45 0.60 -23.97
CA GLN A 36 -7.84 0.53 -24.42
C GLN A 36 -8.54 -0.56 -23.62
N PHE A 37 -9.07 -0.14 -22.48
CA PHE A 37 -9.98 -0.87 -21.66
C PHE A 37 -11.23 -1.09 -22.52
N HIS A 38 -11.50 -2.33 -22.93
CA HIS A 38 -12.89 -2.65 -23.23
C HIS A 38 -13.63 -2.47 -21.90
N ASP A 39 -14.34 -1.35 -21.74
CA ASP A 39 -14.96 -0.93 -20.47
C ASP A 39 -15.75 -2.06 -19.79
N ASN A 40 -16.33 -2.97 -20.58
CA ASN A 40 -17.05 -4.13 -20.07
C ASN A 40 -16.15 -5.22 -19.46
N ALA A 41 -14.98 -5.48 -20.05
CA ALA A 41 -14.17 -6.65 -19.78
C ALA A 41 -13.46 -6.47 -18.46
N THR A 42 -12.83 -5.32 -18.27
CA THR A 42 -12.11 -5.10 -17.03
C THR A 42 -13.03 -4.64 -15.90
N CYS A 43 -14.19 -4.03 -16.19
CA CYS A 43 -15.22 -3.84 -15.18
C CYS A 43 -15.72 -5.20 -14.66
N SER A 44 -15.94 -6.17 -15.56
CA SER A 44 -16.24 -7.55 -15.18
C SER A 44 -15.11 -8.20 -14.38
N MET A 45 -13.84 -7.95 -14.72
CA MET A 45 -12.69 -8.42 -13.93
C MET A 45 -12.66 -7.81 -12.53
N CYS A 46 -12.89 -6.50 -12.39
CA CYS A 46 -12.96 -5.83 -11.09
C CYS A 46 -14.07 -6.44 -10.24
N ILE A 47 -15.27 -6.59 -10.80
CA ILE A 47 -16.42 -7.18 -10.10
C ILE A 47 -16.09 -8.60 -9.65
N GLY A 48 -15.51 -9.42 -10.54
CA GLY A 48 -15.10 -10.79 -10.23
C GLY A 48 -14.06 -10.86 -9.11
N TYR A 49 -13.06 -9.98 -9.15
CA TYR A 49 -12.01 -9.88 -8.14
C TYR A 49 -12.58 -9.45 -6.77
N VAL A 50 -13.34 -8.35 -6.71
CA VAL A 50 -13.95 -7.86 -5.48
C VAL A 50 -14.91 -8.91 -4.89
N SER A 51 -15.72 -9.55 -5.73
CA SER A 51 -16.63 -10.62 -5.30
C SER A 51 -15.90 -11.85 -4.75
N HIS A 52 -14.73 -12.17 -5.31
CA HIS A 52 -13.88 -13.23 -4.77
C HIS A 52 -13.32 -12.83 -3.41
N TRP A 53 -12.80 -11.60 -3.28
CA TRP A 53 -12.27 -11.09 -2.02
C TRP A 53 -13.32 -11.06 -0.91
N GLN A 54 -14.55 -10.61 -1.21
CA GLN A 54 -15.66 -10.59 -0.26
C GLN A 54 -15.94 -11.95 0.40
N LYS A 55 -15.67 -13.06 -0.30
CA LYS A 55 -15.83 -14.42 0.27
C LYS A 55 -14.74 -14.80 1.27
N HIS A 56 -13.62 -14.09 1.29
CA HIS A 56 -12.42 -14.43 2.03
C HIS A 56 -12.01 -13.39 3.08
N LEU A 57 -12.59 -12.18 3.05
CA LEU A 57 -12.27 -11.07 3.96
C LEU A 57 -12.40 -11.43 5.44
N ASN A 58 -13.43 -12.19 5.82
CA ASN A 58 -13.71 -12.51 7.23
C ASN A 58 -12.98 -13.75 7.74
N SER A 59 -11.89 -14.13 7.08
CA SER A 59 -11.04 -15.21 7.56
C SER A 59 -10.01 -14.66 8.55
N THR A 60 -9.79 -15.37 9.65
CA THR A 60 -8.72 -15.07 10.63
C THR A 60 -7.35 -14.90 9.97
N LYS A 61 -7.14 -15.57 8.83
CA LYS A 61 -5.92 -15.44 8.02
C LYS A 61 -5.72 -14.02 7.48
N VAL A 62 -6.79 -13.34 7.03
CA VAL A 62 -6.71 -11.98 6.51
C VAL A 62 -6.41 -11.00 7.64
N GLU A 63 -7.05 -11.15 8.79
CA GLU A 63 -6.78 -10.31 9.97
C GLU A 63 -5.31 -10.43 10.42
N ASP A 64 -4.77 -11.65 10.46
CA ASP A 64 -3.37 -11.90 10.81
C ASP A 64 -2.39 -11.30 9.80
N LEU A 65 -2.69 -11.41 8.50
CA LEU A 65 -1.88 -10.82 7.43
C LEU A 65 -1.84 -9.29 7.52
N LEU A 66 -3.00 -8.66 7.76
CA LEU A 66 -3.10 -7.22 7.87
C LEU A 66 -2.39 -6.69 9.12
N ARG A 67 -2.49 -7.40 10.24
CA ARG A 67 -1.75 -7.07 11.47
C ARG A 67 -0.24 -7.17 11.25
N ASN A 68 0.25 -8.26 10.67
CA ASN A 68 1.66 -8.43 10.36
C ASN A 68 2.17 -7.36 9.38
N TYR A 69 1.37 -7.02 8.38
CA TYR A 69 1.71 -5.94 7.45
C TYR A 69 1.79 -4.58 8.16
N ALA A 70 0.88 -4.28 9.10
CA ALA A 70 0.95 -3.08 9.91
C ALA A 70 2.23 -3.05 10.78
N GLU A 71 2.59 -4.18 11.39
CA GLU A 71 3.81 -4.30 12.20
C GLU A 71 5.08 -4.05 11.38
N ILE A 72 5.20 -4.67 10.21
CA ILE A 72 6.34 -4.50 9.29
C ILE A 72 6.39 -3.05 8.78
N THR A 73 5.26 -2.53 8.33
CA THR A 73 5.18 -1.17 7.80
C THR A 73 5.57 -0.16 8.86
N CYS A 74 5.14 -0.34 10.11
CA CYS A 74 5.42 0.63 11.17
C CYS A 74 6.78 0.44 11.84
N ASP A 75 7.56 -0.56 11.45
CA ASP A 75 8.82 -0.90 12.13
C ASP A 75 9.89 0.19 11.96
N PHE A 76 9.90 0.89 10.82
CA PHE A 76 10.80 2.03 10.60
C PHE A 76 10.48 3.24 11.51
N SER A 77 9.28 3.27 12.08
CA SER A 77 8.74 4.41 12.83
C SER A 77 8.98 4.28 14.33
N PHE A 78 10.22 4.06 14.77
CA PHE A 78 10.56 3.77 16.18
C PHE A 78 9.89 4.70 17.20
N LEU A 79 9.83 6.01 16.94
CA LEU A 79 9.28 7.00 17.87
C LEU A 79 7.75 7.00 17.97
N PHE A 80 7.05 6.49 16.96
CA PHE A 80 5.57 6.52 16.89
C PHE A 80 4.99 5.19 16.40
N ARG A 81 5.72 4.08 16.62
CA ARG A 81 5.40 2.75 16.11
C ARG A 81 3.99 2.31 16.50
N GLU A 82 3.63 2.46 17.78
CA GLU A 82 2.30 2.10 18.26
C GLU A 82 1.20 2.92 17.59
N GLN A 83 1.40 4.24 17.45
CA GLN A 83 0.41 5.11 16.81
C GLN A 83 0.28 4.83 15.31
N CYS A 84 1.39 4.45 14.65
CA CYS A 84 1.36 3.96 13.28
C CYS A 84 0.53 2.67 13.18
N ILE A 85 0.80 1.67 14.03
CA ILE A 85 0.07 0.39 14.01
C ILE A 85 -1.43 0.61 14.26
N GLN A 86 -1.78 1.43 15.24
CA GLN A 86 -3.17 1.76 15.54
C GLN A 86 -3.86 2.43 14.34
N THR A 87 -3.16 3.36 13.68
CA THR A 87 -3.66 4.05 12.48
C THR A 87 -3.87 3.07 11.32
N MET A 88 -2.90 2.20 11.05
CA MET A 88 -2.99 1.18 10.00
C MET A 88 -4.16 0.22 10.24
N ASN A 89 -4.28 -0.31 11.46
CA ASN A 89 -5.38 -1.18 11.84
C ASN A 89 -6.74 -0.49 11.68
N LYS A 90 -6.85 0.79 12.05
CA LYS A 90 -8.06 1.58 11.83
C LYS A 90 -8.43 1.68 10.34
N TYR A 91 -7.46 1.96 9.47
CA TYR A 91 -7.72 2.03 8.03
C TYR A 91 -8.08 0.68 7.42
N PHE A 92 -7.43 -0.40 7.85
CA PHE A 92 -7.77 -1.75 7.39
C PHE A 92 -9.17 -2.16 7.81
N ASN A 93 -9.55 -1.91 9.06
CA ASN A 93 -10.91 -2.19 9.52
C ASN A 93 -11.93 -1.35 8.74
N ALA A 94 -11.66 -0.07 8.48
CA ALA A 94 -12.53 0.78 7.67
C ALA A 94 -12.65 0.26 6.22
N LEU A 95 -11.56 -0.21 5.62
CA LEU A 95 -11.55 -0.79 4.29
C LEU A 95 -12.37 -2.09 4.24
N ILE A 96 -12.18 -3.00 5.20
CA ILE A 96 -12.94 -4.24 5.30
C ILE A 96 -14.43 -3.91 5.41
N SER A 97 -14.81 -3.05 6.38
CA SER A 97 -16.19 -2.63 6.56
C SER A 97 -16.77 -1.96 5.30
N PHE A 98 -15.98 -1.16 4.58
CA PHE A 98 -16.42 -0.58 3.31
C PHE A 98 -16.73 -1.66 2.28
N VAL A 99 -15.82 -2.63 2.10
CA VAL A 99 -15.98 -3.71 1.12
C VAL A 99 -17.12 -4.66 1.49
N GLU A 100 -17.39 -4.88 2.77
CA GLU A 100 -18.52 -5.70 3.22
C GLU A 100 -19.88 -5.02 3.00
N ASN A 101 -19.96 -3.70 3.18
CA ASN A 101 -21.22 -2.96 3.13
C ASN A 101 -21.65 -2.54 1.72
N HIS A 102 -20.82 -2.77 0.70
CA HIS A 102 -21.10 -2.42 -0.68
C HIS A 102 -21.01 -3.65 -1.58
N ASN A 103 -21.83 -3.70 -2.62
CA ASN A 103 -21.68 -4.75 -3.63
C ASN A 103 -20.46 -4.44 -4.53
N ALA A 104 -19.93 -5.48 -5.17
CA ALA A 104 -18.73 -5.38 -6.01
C ALA A 104 -18.87 -4.36 -7.15
N GLU A 105 -20.06 -4.21 -7.73
CA GLU A 105 -20.33 -3.24 -8.81
C GLU A 105 -20.19 -1.80 -8.32
N THR A 106 -20.75 -1.49 -7.15
CA THR A 106 -20.64 -0.17 -6.51
C THR A 106 -19.19 0.14 -6.15
N ILE A 107 -18.44 -0.83 -5.63
CA ILE A 107 -17.02 -0.65 -5.31
C ILE A 107 -16.21 -0.33 -6.57
N CYS A 108 -16.43 -1.09 -7.64
CA CYS A 108 -15.67 -0.91 -8.87
C CYS A 108 -15.93 0.42 -9.57
N LYS A 109 -17.14 1.00 -9.44
CA LYS A 109 -17.49 2.35 -9.94
C LYS A 109 -16.73 3.50 -9.26
N PHE A 110 -16.08 3.25 -8.12
CA PHE A 110 -15.20 4.23 -7.48
C PHE A 110 -13.76 4.18 -8.01
N THR A 111 -13.45 3.26 -8.91
CA THR A 111 -12.12 3.05 -9.48
C THR A 111 -12.15 3.35 -10.98
N PRO A 112 -11.03 3.53 -11.67
CA PRO A 112 -11.03 3.63 -13.14
C PRO A 112 -11.41 2.32 -13.85
N PHE A 113 -11.73 1.25 -13.10
CA PHE A 113 -12.01 -0.08 -13.66
C PHE A 113 -13.48 -0.28 -14.02
N CYS A 114 -14.38 0.57 -13.52
CA CYS A 114 -15.76 0.78 -13.96
C CYS A 114 -16.10 2.27 -13.70
#